data_AF-A0AAD2G8W3-F1
#
_entry.id   AF-A0AAD2G8W3-F1
#
_cell.length_a   1.000
_cell.length_b   1.000
_cell.length_c   1.000
_cell.angle_alpha   90.00
_cell.angle_beta   90.00
_cell.angle_gamma   90.00
#
_symmetry.space_group_name_H-M   'P 1'
#
loop_
_entity.id
_entity.type
_entity.pdbx_description
1 polymer ?
#
loop_
_entity_poly.entity_id
_entity_poly.type
_entity_poly.pdbx_seq_one_letter_code
_entity_poly.pdbx_strand_id
1 'polypeptide(L)'
;MSSLPAGVQRWTTKHVMGMCGVGKFKVRWGSADSAGCPCCGEFEDHLHVPRCMAPLTSAEWDRRTATLDQWLDAQVTDPAIKHAILHLFQGVCDLLLPCSRLVPVRLRRAFLSQQHIGYQGLLEGRLSVQLAALQEQYLQSRWSQRSPTLWVSRLSHQLILLGFYMWEHRNLVQHSEDNGQLRERSRLVNDGIHSQFDMGPTDLPKVVQRMLAVKHGTVLNKPLVDREEWLKLVRMERKAYRRALAPQRRILHRFFHPAQAPSPVSRNQRPEITPPRRG
;
A
#
# COMPACT_ATOMS: atom_id res chain seq x y z
N MET A 1 -0.22 -22.53 20.63
CA MET A 1 -0.34 -22.41 19.15
C MET A 1 -1.17 -23.52 18.51
N SER A 2 -1.08 -24.79 18.93
CA SER A 2 -1.80 -25.92 18.33
C SER A 2 -3.33 -25.79 18.26
N SER A 3 -3.94 -24.93 19.07
CA SER A 3 -5.39 -24.65 19.07
C SER A 3 -5.83 -23.46 18.20
N LEU A 4 -4.91 -22.78 17.50
CA LEU A 4 -5.28 -21.82 16.44
C LEU A 4 -5.69 -22.58 15.16
N PRO A 5 -6.57 -22.04 14.31
CA PRO A 5 -6.85 -22.64 13.00
C PRO A 5 -5.57 -22.79 12.15
N ALA A 6 -5.44 -23.88 11.39
CA ALA A 6 -4.23 -24.19 10.62
C ALA A 6 -3.87 -23.13 9.55
N GLY A 7 -4.84 -22.34 9.09
CA GLY A 7 -4.59 -21.15 8.27
C GLY A 7 -3.86 -20.05 9.05
N VAL A 8 -4.36 -19.73 10.24
CA VAL A 8 -3.78 -18.71 11.15
C VAL A 8 -2.39 -19.14 11.61
N GLN A 9 -2.18 -20.40 12.01
CA GLN A 9 -0.84 -20.90 12.40
C GLN A 9 0.20 -20.66 11.29
N ARG A 10 -0.11 -21.05 10.05
CA ARG A 10 0.78 -20.84 8.89
C ARG A 10 0.99 -19.36 8.56
N TRP A 11 -0.04 -18.54 8.75
CA TRP A 11 0.09 -17.08 8.63
C TRP A 11 1.04 -16.52 9.69
N THR A 12 0.89 -16.90 10.97
CA THR A 12 1.73 -16.40 12.07
C THR A 12 3.20 -16.69 11.81
N THR A 13 3.56 -17.92 11.42
CA THR A 13 4.96 -18.26 11.07
C THR A 13 5.50 -17.39 9.93
N LYS A 14 4.71 -17.15 8.88
CA LYS A 14 5.12 -16.28 7.77
C LYS A 14 5.22 -14.81 8.18
N HIS A 15 4.30 -14.34 9.03
CA HIS A 15 4.22 -12.95 9.49
C HIS A 15 5.38 -12.60 10.42
N VAL A 16 5.69 -13.44 11.41
CA VAL A 16 6.83 -13.28 12.35
C VAL A 16 8.17 -13.20 11.61
N MET A 17 8.32 -13.95 10.51
CA MET A 17 9.51 -13.90 9.66
C MET A 17 9.49 -12.75 8.63
N GLY A 18 8.45 -11.91 8.63
CA GLY A 18 8.22 -10.83 7.66
C GLY A 18 7.82 -11.28 6.25
N MET A 19 7.76 -12.59 5.98
CA MET A 19 7.53 -13.22 4.66
C MET A 19 6.04 -13.50 4.36
N CYS A 20 5.15 -12.61 4.78
CA CYS A 20 3.71 -12.72 4.53
C CYS A 20 3.29 -12.00 3.23
N GLY A 21 2.02 -12.15 2.81
CA GLY A 21 1.51 -11.69 1.51
C GLY A 21 1.26 -10.18 1.37
N VAL A 22 2.25 -9.36 1.70
CA VAL A 22 2.25 -7.88 1.67
C VAL A 22 3.04 -7.35 0.48
N GLY A 23 2.88 -6.06 0.13
CA GLY A 23 3.48 -5.40 -1.04
C GLY A 23 4.95 -5.70 -1.25
N LYS A 24 5.79 -5.50 -0.22
CA LYS A 24 7.24 -5.84 -0.22
C LYS A 24 7.54 -7.26 -0.72
N PHE A 25 6.75 -8.25 -0.33
CA PHE A 25 6.94 -9.63 -0.76
C PHE A 25 6.20 -9.97 -2.06
N LYS A 26 5.06 -9.33 -2.35
CA LYS A 26 4.37 -9.48 -3.63
C LYS A 26 5.25 -9.01 -4.80
N VAL A 27 6.00 -7.92 -4.66
CA VAL A 27 7.03 -7.49 -5.63
C VAL A 27 8.16 -8.51 -5.73
N ARG A 28 8.72 -8.97 -4.60
CA ARG A 28 9.81 -9.97 -4.59
C ARG A 28 9.43 -11.31 -5.23
N TRP A 29 8.15 -11.67 -5.20
CA TRP A 29 7.62 -12.86 -5.85
C TRP A 29 7.16 -12.63 -7.30
N GLY A 30 7.37 -11.43 -7.87
CA GLY A 30 6.95 -11.09 -9.24
C GLY A 30 5.42 -11.03 -9.43
N SER A 31 4.67 -10.85 -8.34
CA SER A 31 3.19 -10.88 -8.33
C SER A 31 2.53 -9.50 -8.21
N ALA A 32 3.32 -8.43 -8.14
CA ALA A 32 2.85 -7.04 -8.15
C ALA A 32 3.95 -6.10 -8.66
N ASP A 33 3.55 -5.02 -9.34
CA ASP A 33 4.46 -3.98 -9.86
C ASP A 33 4.94 -3.00 -8.78
N SER A 34 4.22 -2.91 -7.65
CA SER A 34 4.44 -1.93 -6.59
C SER A 34 4.39 -2.58 -5.21
N ALA A 35 5.23 -2.07 -4.30
CA ALA A 35 5.26 -2.49 -2.89
C ALA A 35 4.34 -1.65 -1.99
N GLY A 36 3.50 -0.77 -2.57
CA GLY A 36 2.60 0.08 -1.80
C GLY A 36 1.38 -0.65 -1.22
N CYS A 37 0.85 -0.14 -0.12
CA CYS A 37 -0.34 -0.65 0.55
C CYS A 37 -1.59 -0.35 -0.29
N PRO A 38 -2.53 -1.30 -0.48
CA PRO A 38 -3.77 -1.05 -1.21
C PRO A 38 -4.69 -0.03 -0.50
N CYS A 39 -4.52 0.16 0.82
CA CYS A 39 -5.37 1.04 1.63
C CYS A 39 -4.90 2.51 1.64
N CYS A 40 -3.60 2.78 1.82
CA CYS A 40 -3.04 4.15 1.91
C CYS A 40 -2.01 4.51 0.83
N GLY A 41 -1.51 3.56 0.05
CA GLY A 41 -0.48 3.78 -0.96
C GLY A 41 0.97 3.66 -0.50
N GLU A 42 1.26 3.88 0.79
CA GLU A 42 2.60 3.87 1.38
C GLU A 42 3.32 2.51 1.30
N PHE A 43 4.65 2.50 1.44
CA PHE A 43 5.44 1.26 1.40
C PHE A 43 4.97 0.22 2.44
N GLU A 44 4.62 -0.97 1.96
CA GLU A 44 3.96 -2.00 2.76
C GLU A 44 4.86 -3.19 3.03
N ASP A 45 5.27 -3.33 4.29
CA ASP A 45 5.78 -4.57 4.85
C ASP A 45 4.80 -5.16 5.88
N HIS A 46 5.21 -6.25 6.53
CA HIS A 46 4.38 -6.92 7.54
C HIS A 46 4.05 -6.04 8.76
N LEU A 47 4.89 -5.06 9.09
CA LEU A 47 4.68 -4.13 10.21
C LEU A 47 3.72 -3.01 9.81
N HIS A 48 3.70 -2.62 8.53
CA HIS A 48 2.79 -1.60 8.02
C HIS A 48 1.32 -1.99 8.20
N VAL A 49 0.96 -3.26 7.96
CA VAL A 49 -0.44 -3.72 7.93
C VAL A 49 -1.27 -3.31 9.18
N PRO A 50 -0.86 -3.63 10.43
CA PRO A 50 -1.59 -3.18 11.63
C PRO A 50 -1.36 -1.70 11.98
N ARG A 51 -0.52 -0.97 11.23
CA ARG A 51 -0.16 0.45 11.46
C ARG A 51 -0.67 1.38 10.37
N CYS A 52 -1.41 0.85 9.40
CA CYS A 52 -1.92 1.61 8.27
C CYS A 52 -3.07 2.51 8.72
N MET A 53 -2.86 3.84 8.69
CA MET A 53 -3.83 4.85 9.10
C MET A 53 -4.85 5.22 8.01
N ALA A 54 -5.11 4.31 7.06
CA ALA A 54 -6.18 4.52 6.07
C ALA A 54 -7.55 4.39 6.77
N PRO A 55 -8.57 5.21 6.43
CA PRO A 55 -9.83 5.25 7.18
C PRO A 55 -10.52 3.89 7.39
N LEU A 56 -10.55 3.03 6.35
CA LEU A 56 -11.12 1.69 6.45
C LEU A 56 -10.31 0.77 7.38
N THR A 57 -8.97 0.86 7.31
CA THR A 57 -8.08 0.09 8.17
C THR A 57 -8.14 0.56 9.62
N SER A 58 -8.24 1.87 9.87
CA SER A 58 -8.46 2.42 11.22
C SER A 58 -9.81 1.97 11.80
N ALA A 59 -10.89 2.01 11.01
CA ALA A 59 -12.20 1.52 11.45
C ALA A 59 -12.22 -0.01 11.71
N GLU A 60 -11.44 -0.79 10.96
CA GLU A 60 -11.19 -2.21 11.27
C GLU A 60 -10.45 -2.36 12.59
N TRP A 61 -9.37 -1.61 12.78
CA TRP A 61 -8.54 -1.63 13.99
C TRP A 61 -9.34 -1.31 15.26
N ASP A 62 -10.12 -0.24 15.24
CA ASP A 62 -10.94 0.20 16.36
C ASP A 62 -11.99 -0.88 16.72
N ARG A 63 -12.66 -1.44 15.71
CA ARG A 63 -13.61 -2.53 15.89
C ARG A 63 -12.98 -3.78 16.49
N ARG A 64 -11.78 -4.18 16.04
CA ARG A 64 -11.05 -5.34 16.63
C ARG A 64 -10.56 -5.05 18.05
N THR A 65 -10.13 -3.81 18.32
CA THR A 65 -9.73 -3.36 19.66
C THR A 65 -10.93 -3.37 20.63
N ALA A 66 -12.11 -2.96 20.17
CA ALA A 66 -13.37 -3.07 20.93
C ALA A 66 -13.80 -4.53 21.16
N THR A 67 -13.58 -5.44 20.20
CA THR A 67 -13.78 -6.89 20.43
C THR A 67 -12.84 -7.42 21.51
N LEU A 68 -11.57 -6.99 21.51
CA LEU A 68 -10.59 -7.39 22.53
C LEU A 68 -10.94 -6.82 23.91
N ASP A 69 -11.40 -5.57 23.98
CA ASP A 69 -11.88 -4.91 25.20
C ASP A 69 -13.00 -5.72 25.89
N GLN A 70 -14.05 -6.05 25.13
CA GLN A 70 -15.17 -6.89 25.60
C GLN A 70 -14.71 -8.30 26.00
N TRP A 71 -13.75 -8.88 25.28
CA TRP A 71 -13.19 -10.19 25.61
C TRP A 71 -12.41 -10.18 26.92
N LEU A 72 -11.64 -9.12 27.21
CA LEU A 72 -10.89 -8.96 28.45
C LEU A 72 -11.82 -8.87 29.67
N ASP A 73 -12.97 -8.19 29.54
CA ASP A 73 -14.02 -8.17 30.56
C ASP A 73 -14.64 -9.56 30.76
N ALA A 74 -15.04 -10.22 29.67
CA ALA A 74 -15.58 -11.58 29.71
C ALA A 74 -14.60 -12.59 30.33
N GLN A 75 -13.28 -12.34 30.23
CA GLN A 75 -12.25 -13.14 30.88
C GLN A 75 -12.00 -12.81 32.37
N VAL A 76 -12.61 -11.78 32.95
CA VAL A 76 -12.38 -11.32 34.33
C VAL A 76 -10.91 -10.91 34.52
N THR A 77 -10.44 -10.08 33.58
CA THR A 77 -9.10 -9.45 33.66
C THR A 77 -9.10 -8.36 34.73
N ASP A 78 -8.00 -8.14 35.45
CA ASP A 78 -7.83 -6.96 36.31
C ASP A 78 -8.10 -5.70 35.47
N PRO A 79 -9.03 -4.81 35.85
CA PRO A 79 -9.35 -3.60 35.08
C PRO A 79 -8.11 -2.76 34.76
N ALA A 80 -7.12 -2.69 35.64
CA ALA A 80 -5.88 -1.97 35.37
C ALA A 80 -4.96 -2.70 34.39
N ILE A 81 -4.94 -4.05 34.39
CA ILE A 81 -4.23 -4.83 33.36
C ILE A 81 -4.92 -4.68 32.01
N LYS A 82 -6.26 -4.70 31.97
CA LYS A 82 -7.07 -4.40 30.78
C LYS A 82 -6.69 -3.02 30.21
N HIS A 83 -6.74 -1.96 31.02
CA HIS A 83 -6.33 -0.61 30.61
C HIS A 83 -4.86 -0.57 30.14
N ALA A 84 -3.94 -1.25 30.84
CA ALA A 84 -2.53 -1.30 30.44
C ALA A 84 -2.32 -2.00 29.09
N ILE A 85 -3.03 -3.10 28.80
CA ILE A 85 -2.99 -3.79 27.51
C ILE A 85 -3.52 -2.87 26.40
N LEU A 86 -4.68 -2.24 26.60
CA LEU A 86 -5.27 -1.34 25.61
C LEU A 86 -4.41 -0.08 25.36
N HIS A 87 -3.71 0.40 26.40
CA HIS A 87 -2.75 1.49 26.27
C HIS A 87 -1.49 1.07 25.49
N LEU A 88 -1.00 -0.16 25.66
CA LEU A 88 0.06 -0.72 24.81
C LEU A 88 -0.38 -0.88 23.34
N PHE A 89 -1.67 -1.14 23.10
CA PHE A 89 -2.24 -1.28 21.76
C PHE A 89 -2.20 0.03 20.96
N GLN A 90 -2.41 1.17 21.61
CA GLN A 90 -2.20 2.50 20.98
C GLN A 90 -0.76 2.64 20.44
N GLY A 91 0.20 1.98 21.10
CA GLY A 91 1.61 1.86 20.69
C GLY A 91 1.87 1.17 19.37
N VAL A 92 0.93 0.38 18.85
CA VAL A 92 1.06 -0.21 17.52
C VAL A 92 1.02 0.89 16.47
N CYS A 93 0.03 1.77 16.55
CA CYS A 93 -0.24 2.82 15.58
C CYS A 93 0.60 4.08 15.83
N ASP A 94 0.78 4.48 17.09
CA ASP A 94 1.62 5.61 17.50
C ASP A 94 2.52 5.20 18.67
N LEU A 95 3.82 5.09 18.39
CA LEU A 95 4.87 4.69 19.33
C LEU A 95 4.99 5.62 20.55
N LEU A 96 4.49 6.86 20.48
CA LEU A 96 4.61 7.88 21.51
C LEU A 96 3.47 7.86 22.54
N LEU A 97 2.31 7.28 22.21
CA LEU A 97 1.14 7.24 23.11
C LEU A 97 1.35 6.39 24.39
N PRO A 98 2.03 5.21 24.36
CA PRO A 98 2.18 4.36 25.55
C PRO A 98 3.12 4.94 26.62
N CYS A 99 2.58 5.82 27.45
CA CYS A 99 3.30 6.44 28.55
C CYS A 99 3.14 5.64 29.86
N SER A 100 4.24 5.01 30.32
CA SER A 100 4.29 4.28 31.60
C SER A 100 3.91 5.11 32.83
N ARG A 101 3.88 6.46 32.73
CA ARG A 101 3.40 7.34 33.80
C ARG A 101 1.88 7.25 34.02
N LEU A 102 1.10 7.01 32.96
CA LEU A 102 -0.36 6.89 33.03
C LEU A 102 -0.81 5.52 33.58
N VAL A 103 0.12 4.58 33.72
CA VAL A 103 -0.11 3.23 34.23
C VAL A 103 0.11 3.20 35.76
N PRO A 104 -0.78 2.55 36.54
CA PRO A 104 -0.61 2.42 38.00
C PRO A 104 0.74 1.83 38.39
N VAL A 105 1.34 2.32 39.47
CA VAL A 105 2.72 1.97 39.90
C VAL A 105 2.94 0.46 39.96
N ARG A 106 1.97 -0.31 40.50
CA ARG A 106 2.03 -1.79 40.58
C ARG A 106 2.24 -2.49 39.23
N LEU A 107 1.74 -1.91 38.14
CA LEU A 107 1.81 -2.47 36.79
C LEU A 107 2.99 -1.95 35.98
N ARG A 108 3.67 -0.87 36.40
CA ARG A 108 4.71 -0.21 35.58
C ARG A 108 5.84 -1.13 35.17
N ARG A 109 6.30 -2.02 36.07
CA ARG A 109 7.35 -3.02 35.77
C ARG A 109 6.92 -3.94 34.61
N ALA A 110 5.67 -4.42 34.66
CA ALA A 110 5.11 -5.33 33.66
C ALA A 110 4.81 -4.61 32.33
N PHE A 111 4.33 -3.37 32.38
CA PHE A 111 4.14 -2.52 31.21
C PHE A 111 5.47 -2.24 30.49
N LEU A 112 6.50 -1.81 31.22
CA LEU A 112 7.85 -1.60 30.67
C LEU A 112 8.45 -2.91 30.12
N SER A 113 8.23 -4.03 30.79
CA SER A 113 8.63 -5.35 30.30
C SER A 113 7.93 -5.71 28.99
N GLN A 114 6.65 -5.35 28.81
CA GLN A 114 5.93 -5.56 27.55
C GLN A 114 6.36 -4.57 26.45
N GLN A 115 6.70 -3.32 26.79
CA GLN A 115 7.29 -2.36 25.85
C GLN A 115 8.65 -2.84 25.34
N HIS A 116 9.45 -3.51 26.18
CA HIS A 116 10.73 -4.11 25.77
C HIS A 116 10.56 -5.32 24.83
N ILE A 117 9.48 -6.10 24.98
CA ILE A 117 9.07 -7.12 23.98
C ILE A 117 8.62 -6.47 22.66
N GLY A 118 8.11 -5.25 22.73
CA GLY A 118 7.68 -4.44 21.60
C GLY A 118 6.24 -4.69 21.17
N TYR A 119 5.63 -3.68 20.54
CA TYR A 119 4.23 -3.72 20.09
C TYR A 119 3.97 -4.77 18.99
N GLN A 120 4.98 -5.05 18.15
CA GLN A 120 4.91 -6.16 17.20
C GLN A 120 4.90 -7.52 17.92
N GLY A 121 5.75 -7.70 18.94
CA GLY A 121 5.76 -8.91 19.75
C GLY A 121 4.41 -9.13 20.44
N LEU A 122 3.77 -8.05 20.93
CA LEU A 122 2.41 -8.12 21.48
C LEU A 122 1.39 -8.65 20.45
N LEU A 123 1.38 -8.13 19.22
CA LEU A 123 0.50 -8.64 18.13
C LEU A 123 0.82 -10.08 17.70
N GLU A 124 2.07 -10.52 17.87
CA GLU A 124 2.48 -11.91 17.68
C GLU A 124 2.13 -12.81 18.88
N GLY A 125 1.40 -12.30 19.88
CA GLY A 125 0.95 -13.02 21.06
C GLY A 125 2.01 -13.17 22.16
N ARG A 126 3.15 -12.47 22.06
CA ARG A 126 4.24 -12.50 23.07
C ARG A 126 3.87 -11.59 24.25
N LEU A 127 3.42 -12.21 25.34
CA LEU A 127 3.06 -11.54 26.57
C LEU A 127 4.21 -11.54 27.59
N SER A 128 4.34 -10.43 28.34
CA SER A 128 5.23 -10.37 29.49
C SER A 128 4.73 -11.32 30.59
N VAL A 129 5.63 -12.18 31.07
CA VAL A 129 5.40 -13.06 32.23
C VAL A 129 4.99 -12.29 33.48
N GLN A 130 5.32 -10.99 33.57
CA GLN A 130 4.92 -10.15 34.70
C GLN A 130 3.44 -9.76 34.64
N LEU A 131 2.87 -9.54 33.44
CA LEU A 131 1.43 -9.31 33.28
C LEU A 131 0.64 -10.58 33.65
N ALA A 132 1.15 -11.76 33.32
CA ALA A 132 0.57 -13.04 33.71
C ALA A 132 0.52 -13.20 35.24
N ALA A 133 1.64 -12.95 35.94
CA ALA A 133 1.72 -13.04 37.40
C ALA A 133 0.77 -12.06 38.12
N LEU A 134 0.62 -10.83 37.59
CA LEU A 134 -0.30 -9.84 38.15
C LEU A 134 -1.77 -10.25 37.95
N GLN A 135 -2.11 -10.84 36.80
CA GLN A 135 -3.45 -11.37 36.55
C GLN A 135 -3.76 -12.59 37.42
N GLU A 136 -2.78 -13.46 37.68
CA GLU A 136 -2.91 -14.58 38.61
C GLU A 136 -3.24 -14.09 40.04
N GLN A 137 -2.50 -13.11 40.55
CA GLN A 137 -2.77 -12.46 41.85
C GLN A 137 -4.18 -11.85 41.91
N TYR A 138 -4.64 -11.22 40.83
CA TYR A 138 -6.02 -10.71 40.74
C TYR A 138 -7.06 -11.84 40.81
N LEU A 139 -6.88 -12.92 40.06
CA LEU A 139 -7.82 -14.06 40.08
C LEU A 139 -7.87 -14.75 41.45
N GLN A 140 -6.71 -14.91 42.11
CA GLN A 140 -6.59 -15.45 43.46
C GLN A 140 -7.32 -14.57 44.49
N SER A 141 -7.08 -13.24 44.49
CA SER A 141 -7.77 -12.32 45.42
C SER A 141 -9.29 -12.23 45.20
N ARG A 142 -9.78 -12.64 44.02
CA ARG A 142 -11.20 -12.76 43.70
C ARG A 142 -11.78 -14.17 43.90
N TRP A 143 -11.01 -15.11 44.48
CA TRP A 143 -11.40 -16.52 44.68
C TRP A 143 -11.86 -17.23 43.40
N SER A 144 -11.34 -16.78 42.25
CA SER A 144 -11.76 -17.24 40.93
C SER A 144 -11.08 -18.56 40.57
N GLN A 145 -11.88 -19.57 40.20
CA GLN A 145 -11.40 -20.87 39.72
C GLN A 145 -10.88 -20.84 38.26
N ARG A 146 -10.68 -19.65 37.68
CA ARG A 146 -10.18 -19.50 36.30
C ARG A 146 -8.67 -19.67 36.26
N SER A 147 -8.21 -20.57 35.40
CA SER A 147 -6.78 -20.83 35.19
C SER A 147 -6.06 -19.59 34.60
N PRO A 148 -5.02 -19.06 35.28
CA PRO A 148 -4.19 -17.97 34.74
C PRO A 148 -3.42 -18.40 33.48
N THR A 149 -2.95 -19.65 33.42
CA THR A 149 -2.22 -20.18 32.24
C THR A 149 -3.12 -20.27 31.00
N LEU A 150 -4.40 -20.65 31.17
CA LEU A 150 -5.39 -20.57 30.10
C LEU A 150 -5.72 -19.13 29.71
N TRP A 151 -5.77 -18.19 30.67
CA TRP A 151 -5.94 -16.76 30.36
C TRP A 151 -4.81 -16.24 29.46
N VAL A 152 -3.55 -16.50 29.82
CA VAL A 152 -2.37 -16.11 29.01
C VAL A 152 -2.48 -16.73 27.61
N SER A 153 -2.68 -18.05 27.52
CA SER A 153 -2.73 -18.73 26.22
C SER A 153 -3.86 -18.21 25.33
N ARG A 154 -5.05 -17.94 25.90
CA ARG A 154 -6.18 -17.43 25.12
C ARG A 154 -5.99 -15.97 24.72
N LEU A 155 -5.39 -15.14 25.58
CA LEU A 155 -5.05 -13.77 25.23
C LEU A 155 -4.02 -13.75 24.09
N SER A 156 -2.94 -14.52 24.16
CA SER A 156 -1.99 -14.70 23.04
C SER A 156 -2.69 -15.08 21.73
N HIS A 157 -3.72 -15.93 21.77
CA HIS A 157 -4.50 -16.26 20.58
C HIS A 157 -5.37 -15.09 20.08
N GLN A 158 -6.01 -14.31 20.95
CA GLN A 158 -6.76 -13.10 20.55
C GLN A 158 -5.85 -12.05 19.89
N LEU A 159 -4.64 -11.86 20.43
CA LEU A 159 -3.65 -10.94 19.88
C LEU A 159 -3.20 -11.35 18.46
N ILE A 160 -2.87 -12.63 18.28
CA ILE A 160 -2.52 -13.20 16.97
C ILE A 160 -3.69 -13.10 15.98
N LEU A 161 -4.92 -13.38 16.43
CA LEU A 161 -6.13 -13.28 15.61
C LEU A 161 -6.39 -11.82 15.17
N LEU A 162 -6.17 -10.84 16.05
CA LEU A 162 -6.30 -9.43 15.69
C LEU A 162 -5.31 -9.06 14.57
N GLY A 163 -4.03 -9.41 14.70
CA GLY A 163 -3.03 -9.21 13.64
C GLY A 163 -3.40 -9.93 12.33
N PHE A 164 -3.92 -11.16 12.42
CA PHE A 164 -4.41 -11.92 11.27
C PHE A 164 -5.58 -11.21 10.57
N TYR A 165 -6.56 -10.73 11.33
CA TYR A 165 -7.74 -10.04 10.77
C TYR A 165 -7.40 -8.69 10.13
N MET A 166 -6.40 -7.95 10.64
CA MET A 166 -5.90 -6.76 9.97
C MET A 166 -5.29 -7.10 8.59
N TRP A 167 -4.54 -8.21 8.50
CA TRP A 167 -4.01 -8.71 7.23
C TRP A 167 -5.09 -9.23 6.29
N GLU A 168 -6.12 -9.90 6.82
CA GLU A 168 -7.28 -10.38 6.05
C GLU A 168 -8.08 -9.21 5.48
N HIS A 169 -8.41 -8.19 6.30
CA HIS A 169 -9.05 -6.94 5.85
C HIS A 169 -8.25 -6.28 4.73
N ARG A 170 -6.93 -6.10 4.90
CA ARG A 170 -6.05 -5.53 3.87
C ARG A 170 -6.06 -6.35 2.57
N ASN A 171 -6.21 -7.68 2.64
CA ASN A 171 -6.35 -8.52 1.43
C ASN A 171 -7.71 -8.34 0.75
N LEU A 172 -8.79 -8.21 1.52
CA LEU A 172 -10.12 -7.88 0.97
C LEU A 172 -10.07 -6.54 0.23
N VAL A 173 -9.49 -5.50 0.85
CA VAL A 173 -9.29 -4.20 0.20
C VAL A 173 -8.46 -4.33 -1.07
N GLN A 174 -7.37 -5.13 -1.10
CA GLN A 174 -6.56 -5.30 -2.31
C GLN A 174 -7.38 -5.76 -3.54
N HIS A 175 -8.41 -6.58 -3.32
CA HIS A 175 -9.23 -7.18 -4.37
C HIS A 175 -10.61 -6.51 -4.55
N SER A 176 -10.88 -5.39 -3.87
CA SER A 176 -12.13 -4.65 -3.94
C SER A 176 -11.98 -3.30 -4.66
N GLU A 177 -13.11 -2.63 -4.88
CA GLU A 177 -13.15 -1.24 -5.39
C GLU A 177 -12.58 -0.22 -4.39
N ASP A 178 -12.30 -0.61 -3.15
CA ASP A 178 -11.68 0.26 -2.13
C ASP A 178 -10.17 0.43 -2.30
N ASN A 179 -9.53 -0.40 -3.12
CA ASN A 179 -8.12 -0.26 -3.47
C ASN A 179 -7.87 1.08 -4.19
N GLY A 180 -7.37 2.07 -3.45
CA GLY A 180 -7.13 3.42 -3.96
C GLY A 180 -6.15 3.44 -5.14
N GLN A 181 -5.12 2.59 -5.10
CA GLN A 181 -4.17 2.46 -6.21
C GLN A 181 -4.82 1.86 -7.46
N LEU A 182 -5.70 0.86 -7.30
CA LEU A 182 -6.42 0.24 -8.41
C LEU A 182 -7.41 1.22 -9.06
N ARG A 183 -8.11 2.01 -8.24
CA ARG A 183 -9.01 3.08 -8.72
C ARG A 183 -8.25 4.12 -9.54
N GLU A 184 -7.14 4.65 -9.02
CA GLU A 184 -6.35 5.66 -9.72
C GLU A 184 -5.69 5.10 -11.00
N ARG A 185 -5.15 3.88 -10.94
CA ARG A 185 -4.62 3.17 -12.11
C ARG A 185 -5.71 2.99 -13.19
N SER A 186 -6.91 2.57 -12.78
CA SER A 186 -8.08 2.46 -13.68
C SER A 186 -8.52 3.79 -14.26
N ARG A 187 -8.46 4.89 -13.49
CA ARG A 187 -8.76 6.24 -13.96
C ARG A 187 -7.76 6.69 -15.03
N LEU A 188 -6.45 6.65 -14.73
CA LEU A 188 -5.39 7.05 -15.66
C LEU A 188 -5.41 6.25 -16.98
N VAL A 189 -5.82 4.97 -16.91
CA VAL A 189 -6.01 4.13 -18.09
C VAL A 189 -7.26 4.57 -18.86
N ASN A 190 -8.38 4.83 -18.21
CA ASN A 190 -9.59 5.35 -18.86
C ASN A 190 -9.34 6.71 -19.53
N ASP A 191 -8.74 7.67 -18.82
CA ASP A 191 -8.38 8.99 -19.36
C ASP A 191 -7.43 8.85 -20.57
N GLY A 192 -6.51 7.88 -20.50
CA GLY A 192 -5.64 7.50 -21.62
C GLY A 192 -6.40 6.93 -22.82
N ILE A 193 -7.44 6.13 -22.60
CA ILE A 193 -8.31 5.56 -23.63
C ILE A 193 -9.15 6.66 -24.27
N HIS A 194 -9.84 7.50 -23.47
CA HIS A 194 -10.56 8.68 -23.92
C HIS A 194 -9.71 9.51 -24.90
N SER A 195 -8.50 9.87 -24.48
CA SER A 195 -7.55 10.63 -25.31
C SER A 195 -7.20 9.93 -26.64
N GLN A 196 -7.14 8.59 -26.70
CA GLN A 196 -6.93 7.88 -27.97
C GLN A 196 -8.17 7.89 -28.89
N PHE A 197 -9.38 7.89 -28.33
CA PHE A 197 -10.62 8.06 -29.10
C PHE A 197 -10.75 9.50 -29.61
N ASP A 198 -10.44 10.51 -28.79
CA ASP A 198 -10.48 11.94 -29.17
C ASP A 198 -9.48 12.27 -30.30
N MET A 199 -8.29 11.63 -30.29
CA MET A 199 -7.32 11.72 -31.39
C MET A 199 -7.78 11.02 -32.69
N GLY A 200 -8.85 10.22 -32.64
CA GLY A 200 -9.40 9.49 -33.78
C GLY A 200 -8.44 8.46 -34.41
N PRO A 201 -8.79 7.92 -35.60
CA PRO A 201 -8.00 6.91 -36.31
C PRO A 201 -6.76 7.48 -37.04
N THR A 202 -6.56 8.79 -37.01
CA THR A 202 -5.43 9.48 -37.65
C THR A 202 -4.09 9.02 -37.06
N ASP A 203 -3.04 8.94 -37.89
CA ASP A 203 -1.73 8.44 -37.48
C ASP A 203 -1.69 6.98 -36.97
N LEU A 204 -2.65 6.12 -37.33
CA LEU A 204 -2.63 4.70 -37.00
C LEU A 204 -2.65 3.80 -38.26
N PRO A 205 -2.04 2.60 -38.22
CA PRO A 205 -2.23 1.59 -39.25
C PRO A 205 -3.68 1.12 -39.35
N LYS A 206 -4.17 0.81 -40.56
CA LYS A 206 -5.56 0.34 -40.82
C LYS A 206 -6.00 -0.87 -39.97
N VAL A 207 -5.05 -1.70 -39.53
CA VAL A 207 -5.34 -2.83 -38.62
C VAL A 207 -5.76 -2.32 -37.23
N VAL A 208 -5.02 -1.37 -36.68
CA VAL A 208 -5.24 -0.80 -35.34
C VAL A 208 -6.40 0.20 -35.33
N GLN A 209 -6.67 0.89 -36.44
CA GLN A 209 -7.85 1.74 -36.59
C GLN A 209 -9.17 1.01 -36.28
N ARG A 210 -9.26 -0.30 -36.57
CA ARG A 210 -10.43 -1.13 -36.22
C ARG A 210 -10.68 -1.23 -34.72
N MET A 211 -9.65 -1.07 -33.89
CA MET A 211 -9.78 -1.06 -32.42
C MET A 211 -10.47 0.21 -31.89
N LEU A 212 -10.46 1.30 -32.68
CA LEU A 212 -11.19 2.55 -32.41
C LEU A 212 -12.57 2.60 -33.08
N ALA A 213 -12.88 1.64 -33.97
CA ALA A 213 -14.21 1.52 -34.58
C ALA A 213 -15.24 0.82 -33.67
N VAL A 214 -14.78 0.19 -32.58
CA VAL A 214 -15.64 -0.40 -31.54
C VAL A 214 -16.22 0.72 -30.68
N LYS A 215 -17.46 0.55 -30.19
CA LYS A 215 -18.08 1.52 -29.26
C LYS A 215 -17.17 1.77 -28.05
N HIS A 216 -16.91 3.03 -27.77
CA HIS A 216 -16.05 3.50 -26.68
C HIS A 216 -16.31 2.80 -25.32
N GLY A 217 -17.58 2.75 -24.89
CA GLY A 217 -17.97 2.08 -23.63
C GLY A 217 -17.67 0.57 -23.59
N THR A 218 -17.61 -0.11 -24.73
CA THR A 218 -17.22 -1.54 -24.79
C THR A 218 -15.74 -1.75 -24.43
N VAL A 219 -14.88 -0.75 -24.66
CA VAL A 219 -13.47 -0.81 -24.21
C VAL A 219 -13.38 -0.50 -22.72
N LEU A 220 -14.10 0.51 -22.24
CA LEU A 220 -14.09 0.90 -20.82
C LEU A 220 -14.67 -0.16 -19.87
N ASN A 221 -15.63 -0.97 -20.33
CA ASN A 221 -16.24 -2.04 -19.54
C ASN A 221 -15.38 -3.32 -19.42
N LYS A 222 -14.18 -3.35 -20.02
CA LYS A 222 -13.27 -4.50 -19.91
C LYS A 222 -12.50 -4.51 -18.57
N PRO A 223 -11.96 -5.67 -18.13
CA PRO A 223 -11.00 -5.73 -17.04
C PRO A 223 -9.85 -4.72 -17.19
N LEU A 224 -9.27 -4.28 -16.07
CA LEU A 224 -8.20 -3.27 -16.11
C LEU A 224 -7.00 -3.72 -16.96
N VAL A 225 -6.63 -5.01 -16.87
CA VAL A 225 -5.51 -5.59 -17.64
C VAL A 225 -5.74 -5.46 -19.14
N ASP A 226 -6.91 -5.89 -19.65
CA ASP A 226 -7.29 -5.70 -21.06
C ASP A 226 -7.21 -4.24 -21.52
N ARG A 227 -7.69 -3.31 -20.66
CA ARG A 227 -7.69 -1.87 -20.94
C ARG A 227 -6.26 -1.30 -21.04
N GLU A 228 -5.36 -1.79 -20.20
CA GLU A 228 -3.94 -1.43 -20.21
C GLU A 228 -3.22 -1.95 -21.44
N GLU A 229 -3.44 -3.21 -21.81
CA GLU A 229 -2.88 -3.81 -23.03
C GLU A 229 -3.37 -3.09 -24.29
N TRP A 230 -4.69 -2.81 -24.36
CA TRP A 230 -5.28 -2.01 -25.43
C TRP A 230 -4.60 -0.64 -25.53
N LEU A 231 -4.49 0.08 -24.42
CA LEU A 231 -3.92 1.43 -24.37
C LEU A 231 -2.43 1.44 -24.73
N LYS A 232 -1.68 0.45 -24.25
CA LYS A 232 -0.26 0.24 -24.56
C LYS A 232 -0.07 0.00 -26.05
N LEU A 233 -0.82 -0.93 -26.65
CA LEU A 233 -0.75 -1.25 -28.07
C LEU A 233 -1.05 -0.03 -28.94
N VAL A 234 -2.19 0.64 -28.73
CA VAL A 234 -2.61 1.81 -29.53
C VAL A 234 -1.58 2.96 -29.41
N ARG A 235 -1.04 3.22 -28.22
CA ARG A 235 0.01 4.24 -28.03
C ARG A 235 1.32 3.88 -28.73
N MET A 236 1.76 2.62 -28.68
CA MET A 236 2.98 2.16 -29.35
C MET A 236 2.84 2.29 -30.88
N GLU A 237 1.74 1.79 -31.42
CA GLU A 237 1.43 1.80 -32.86
C GLU A 237 1.32 3.23 -33.41
N ARG A 238 0.60 4.12 -32.72
CA ARG A 238 0.50 5.54 -33.13
C ARG A 238 1.88 6.21 -33.13
N LYS A 239 2.72 5.93 -32.13
CA LYS A 239 4.08 6.46 -32.02
C LYS A 239 5.01 5.92 -33.12
N ALA A 240 4.91 4.63 -33.45
CA ALA A 240 5.66 4.00 -34.53
C ALA A 240 5.25 4.55 -35.90
N TYR A 241 3.94 4.64 -36.16
CA TYR A 241 3.41 5.12 -37.44
C TYR A 241 3.69 6.61 -37.67
N ARG A 242 3.57 7.47 -36.64
CA ARG A 242 4.02 8.88 -36.72
C ARG A 242 5.49 9.02 -37.11
N ARG A 243 6.36 8.15 -36.58
CA ARG A 243 7.79 8.12 -36.93
C ARG A 243 8.01 7.68 -38.38
N ALA A 244 7.31 6.63 -38.83
CA ALA A 244 7.38 6.15 -40.21
C ALA A 244 6.90 7.19 -41.24
N LEU A 245 5.87 7.97 -40.91
CA LEU A 245 5.38 9.06 -41.77
C LEU A 245 6.24 10.33 -41.73
N ALA A 246 7.13 10.51 -40.75
CA ALA A 246 7.87 11.75 -40.58
C ALA A 246 8.76 12.15 -41.79
N PRO A 247 9.48 11.24 -42.48
CA PRO A 247 10.19 11.56 -43.72
C PRO A 247 9.25 11.99 -44.85
N GLN A 248 8.14 11.28 -45.04
CA GLN A 248 7.13 11.60 -46.07
C GLN A 248 6.50 12.97 -45.82
N ARG A 249 6.16 13.29 -44.57
CA ARG A 249 5.66 14.62 -44.16
C ARG A 249 6.68 15.73 -44.41
N ARG A 250 7.97 15.49 -44.18
CA ARG A 250 9.04 16.46 -44.49
C ARG A 250 9.16 16.72 -46.00
N ILE A 251 9.04 15.69 -46.83
CA ILE A 251 9.07 15.83 -48.29
C ILE A 251 7.85 16.65 -48.76
N LEU A 252 6.64 16.28 -48.32
CA LEU A 252 5.41 17.02 -48.65
C LEU A 252 5.48 18.48 -48.19
N HIS A 253 5.90 18.74 -46.94
CA HIS A 253 6.07 20.10 -46.43
C HIS A 253 7.09 20.90 -47.25
N ARG A 254 8.21 20.30 -47.67
CA ARG A 254 9.20 20.98 -48.53
C ARG A 254 8.65 21.31 -49.92
N PHE A 255 7.75 20.48 -50.44
CA PHE A 255 7.11 20.68 -51.74
C PHE A 255 6.09 21.82 -51.72
N PHE A 256 5.24 21.89 -50.68
CA PHE A 256 4.23 22.94 -50.53
C PHE A 256 4.77 24.24 -49.89
N HIS A 257 5.87 24.16 -49.14
CA HIS A 257 6.59 25.29 -48.58
C HIS A 257 8.07 25.23 -49.00
N PRO A 258 8.38 25.52 -50.28
CA PRO A 258 9.76 25.68 -50.72
C PRO A 258 10.42 26.81 -49.92
N ALA A 259 11.66 26.60 -49.49
CA ALA A 259 12.42 27.65 -48.84
C ALA A 259 12.59 28.83 -49.81
N GLN A 260 12.25 30.04 -49.37
CA GLN A 260 12.58 31.24 -50.13
C GLN A 260 14.10 31.26 -50.37
N ALA A 261 14.51 31.48 -51.61
CA ALA A 261 15.93 31.56 -51.94
C ALA A 261 16.58 32.68 -51.12
N PRO A 262 17.80 32.47 -50.57
CA PRO A 262 18.48 33.53 -49.85
C PRO A 262 18.70 34.72 -50.79
N SER A 263 18.19 35.88 -50.41
CA SER A 263 18.41 37.13 -51.14
C SER A 263 19.89 37.33 -51.41
N PRO A 264 20.29 37.78 -52.62
CA PRO A 264 21.70 37.93 -52.96
C PRO A 264 22.38 38.89 -51.98
N VAL A 265 23.40 38.38 -51.29
CA VAL A 265 24.16 39.13 -50.28
C VAL A 265 24.77 40.37 -50.95
N SER A 266 24.43 41.55 -50.43
CA SER A 266 24.99 42.80 -50.92
C SER A 266 26.49 42.84 -50.64
N ARG A 267 27.29 42.65 -51.68
CA ARG A 267 28.76 42.60 -51.64
C ARG A 267 29.32 44.01 -51.50
N ASN A 268 29.20 44.62 -50.32
CA ASN A 268 29.91 45.85 -49.98
C ASN A 268 30.09 46.04 -48.47
N GLN A 269 31.20 45.49 -47.94
CA GLN A 269 31.90 46.01 -46.77
C GLN A 269 33.37 45.59 -46.89
N ARG A 270 34.28 46.57 -46.92
CA ARG A 270 35.73 46.32 -46.86
C ARG A 270 36.10 45.90 -45.44
N PRO A 271 37.04 44.96 -45.24
CA PRO A 271 37.58 44.69 -43.91
C PRO A 271 38.45 45.88 -43.47
N GLU A 272 38.06 46.51 -42.37
CA GLU A 272 38.89 47.52 -41.69
C GLU A 272 39.92 46.79 -40.81
N ILE A 273 41.21 47.11 -41.00
CA ILE A 273 42.32 46.40 -40.37
C ILE A 273 42.60 47.02 -39.00
N THR A 274 42.24 46.31 -37.92
CA THR A 274 42.61 46.71 -36.56
C THR A 274 43.91 46.01 -36.12
N PRO A 275 44.95 46.74 -35.67
CA PRO A 275 46.22 46.13 -35.25
C PRO A 275 46.13 45.46 -33.87
N PRO A 276 47.01 44.50 -33.55
CA PRO A 276 46.98 43.75 -32.30
C PRO A 276 47.41 44.59 -31.10
N ARG A 277 46.64 44.55 -30.00
CA ARG A 277 47.09 45.03 -28.69
C ARG A 277 48.14 44.09 -28.12
N ARG A 278 49.27 44.66 -27.65
CA ARG A 278 50.12 44.05 -26.63
C ARG A 278 49.61 44.48 -25.24
N GLY A 279 49.71 43.59 -24.26
CA GLY A 279 49.24 43.80 -22.89
C GLY A 279 48.51 42.56 -22.40
#